data_AF-A0A401JE06-F1
#
_entry.id   AF-A0A401JE06-F1
#
_cell.length_a   1.000
_cell.length_b   1.000
_cell.length_c   1.000
_cell.angle_alpha   90.00
_cell.angle_beta   90.00
_cell.angle_gamma   90.00
#
_symmetry.space_group_name_H-M   'P 1'
#
loop_
_entity.id
_entity.type
_entity.pdbx_description
1 polymer ?
#
loop_
_entity_poly.entity_id
_entity_poly.type
_entity_poly.pdbx_seq_one_letter_code
_entity_poly.pdbx_strand_id
1 'polypeptide(L)'
;MNTDEVRQAVTIDPVWVAELRAQWTALMELAVWGEVKSSRMGAATRMRKRLLDVGEKLRSLAADRDWIPHPREQVKNALGSAFSLKDALLQFERAAQDMDGGNDSAVFGELAVQLHQSLLTRLPELENIWAALLDSQYLDEESDD
;
A
#
# COMPACT_ATOMS: atom_id res chain seq x y z
N MET A 1 -8.95 -5.20 -24.78
CA MET A 1 -8.96 -4.27 -23.61
C MET A 1 -8.99 -2.80 -24.01
N ASN A 2 -9.96 -2.04 -23.49
CA ASN A 2 -10.17 -0.62 -23.76
C ASN A 2 -9.19 0.27 -22.96
N THR A 3 -8.56 1.26 -23.62
CA THR A 3 -7.55 2.14 -22.99
C THR A 3 -8.14 3.11 -21.97
N ASP A 4 -9.34 3.64 -22.23
CA ASP A 4 -9.99 4.61 -21.33
C ASP A 4 -10.48 3.93 -20.04
N GLU A 5 -11.03 2.72 -20.19
CA GLU A 5 -11.43 1.87 -19.06
C GLU A 5 -10.24 1.56 -18.15
N VAL A 6 -9.09 1.22 -18.74
CA VAL A 6 -7.86 0.94 -18.00
C VAL A 6 -7.35 2.17 -17.28
N ARG A 7 -7.29 3.31 -17.97
CA ARG A 7 -6.87 4.58 -17.38
C ARG A 7 -7.74 4.92 -16.17
N GLN A 8 -9.05 4.77 -16.29
CA GLN A 8 -9.97 4.98 -15.18
C GLN A 8 -9.71 4.00 -14.03
N ALA A 9 -9.53 2.72 -14.33
CA ALA A 9 -9.32 1.68 -13.32
C ALA A 9 -7.99 1.81 -12.56
N VAL A 10 -6.92 2.26 -13.22
CA VAL A 10 -5.61 2.43 -12.58
C VAL A 10 -5.41 3.81 -11.94
N THR A 11 -6.38 4.72 -12.11
CA THR A 11 -6.40 6.02 -11.44
C THR A 11 -6.92 5.84 -10.01
N ILE A 12 -6.04 6.05 -9.03
CA ILE A 12 -6.39 5.91 -7.61
C ILE A 12 -7.06 7.19 -7.11
N ASP A 13 -8.11 7.03 -6.30
CA ASP A 13 -8.79 8.13 -5.61
C ASP A 13 -7.80 9.01 -4.81
N PRO A 14 -7.60 10.28 -5.20
CA PRO A 14 -6.62 11.15 -4.55
C PRO A 14 -6.97 11.47 -3.09
N VAL A 15 -8.25 11.39 -2.71
CA VAL A 15 -8.68 11.61 -1.32
C VAL A 15 -8.20 10.45 -0.45
N TRP A 16 -8.37 9.21 -0.93
CA TRP A 16 -7.88 8.02 -0.23
C TRP A 16 -6.34 8.00 -0.14
N VAL A 17 -5.63 8.40 -1.19
CA VAL A 17 -4.16 8.54 -1.15
C VAL A 17 -3.73 9.57 -0.09
N ALA A 18 -4.43 10.70 0.00
CA ALA A 18 -4.13 11.73 0.99
C ALA A 18 -4.37 11.24 2.42
N GLU A 19 -5.45 10.49 2.66
CA GLU A 19 -5.75 9.85 3.94
C GLU A 19 -4.64 8.89 4.37
N LEU A 20 -4.25 7.95 3.49
CA LEU A 20 -3.18 6.99 3.75
C LEU A 20 -1.84 7.68 4.03
N ARG A 21 -1.53 8.74 3.27
CA ARG A 21 -0.32 9.53 3.49
C ARG A 21 -0.34 10.22 4.85
N ALA A 22 -1.48 10.76 5.28
CA ALA A 22 -1.62 11.41 6.58
C ALA A 22 -1.40 10.39 7.72
N GLN A 23 -2.04 9.22 7.64
CA GLN A 23 -1.88 8.13 8.62
C GLN A 23 -0.43 7.64 8.69
N TRP A 24 0.21 7.39 7.55
CA TRP A 24 1.61 7.00 7.48
C TRP A 24 2.54 8.07 8.06
N THR A 25 2.27 9.35 7.79
CA THR A 25 3.08 10.46 8.32
C THR A 25 2.98 10.52 9.84
N ALA A 26 1.77 10.39 10.40
CA ALA A 26 1.58 10.36 11.85
C ALA A 26 2.31 9.19 12.52
N LEU A 27 2.27 7.99 11.90
CA LEU A 27 3.07 6.85 12.36
C LEU A 27 4.58 7.13 12.32
N MET A 28 5.07 7.75 11.25
CA MET A 28 6.49 8.09 11.12
C MET A 28 6.93 9.13 12.15
N GLU A 29 6.09 10.12 12.44
CA GLU A 29 6.35 11.12 13.49
C GLU A 29 6.50 10.46 14.85
N LEU A 30 5.57 9.59 15.25
CA LEU A 30 5.67 8.83 16.50
C LEU A 30 6.87 7.89 16.50
N ALA A 31 7.13 7.20 15.39
CA ALA A 31 8.24 6.26 15.30
C ALA A 31 9.60 6.96 15.50
N VAL A 32 9.76 8.19 14.97
CA VAL A 32 11.05 8.91 14.98
C VAL A 32 11.19 9.81 16.20
N TRP A 33 10.15 10.57 16.53
CA TRP A 33 10.17 11.63 17.54
C TRP A 33 9.40 11.29 18.81
N GLY A 34 8.46 10.35 18.74
CA GLY A 34 7.68 9.90 19.88
C GLY A 34 8.42 8.91 20.78
N GLU A 35 7.77 8.56 21.88
CA GLU A 35 8.20 7.54 22.82
C GLU A 35 7.62 6.18 22.46
N VAL A 36 8.17 5.57 21.40
CA VAL A 36 7.94 4.16 21.03
C VAL A 36 9.25 3.38 21.21
N LYS A 37 9.27 2.49 22.20
CA LYS A 37 10.45 1.79 22.70
C LYS A 37 10.30 0.28 22.57
N SER A 38 11.45 -0.39 22.58
CA SER A 38 11.54 -1.85 22.63
C SER A 38 12.63 -2.25 23.60
N SER A 39 12.39 -3.29 24.39
CA SER A 39 13.44 -3.97 25.17
C SER A 39 14.46 -4.70 24.29
N ARG A 40 14.13 -4.99 23.02
CA ARG A 40 15.00 -5.69 22.08
C ARG A 40 15.90 -4.73 21.31
N MET A 41 17.21 -4.96 21.41
CA MET A 41 18.20 -4.14 20.72
C MET A 41 17.98 -4.13 19.20
N GLY A 42 17.92 -2.93 18.61
CA GLY A 42 17.77 -2.74 17.17
C GLY A 42 16.35 -2.94 16.61
N ALA A 43 15.37 -3.32 17.44
CA ALA A 43 13.99 -3.50 16.99
C ALA A 43 13.38 -2.17 16.48
N ALA A 44 13.62 -1.06 17.19
CA ALA A 44 13.12 0.26 16.77
C ALA A 44 13.67 0.69 15.40
N THR A 45 14.97 0.48 15.15
CA THR A 45 15.59 0.75 13.85
C THR A 45 14.98 -0.10 12.73
N ARG A 46 14.73 -1.38 13.00
CA ARG A 46 14.10 -2.30 12.05
C ARG A 46 12.67 -1.87 11.74
N MET A 47 11.86 -1.56 12.74
CA MET A 47 10.50 -1.08 12.59
C MET A 47 10.45 0.19 11.74
N ARG A 48 11.28 1.20 12.06
CA ARG A 48 11.35 2.45 11.28
C ARG A 48 11.70 2.21 9.81
N LYS A 49 12.66 1.32 9.55
CA LYS A 49 13.03 0.95 8.17
C LYS A 49 11.85 0.32 7.42
N ARG A 50 11.07 -0.54 8.08
CA ARG A 50 9.88 -1.15 7.46
C ARG A 50 8.76 -0.13 7.23
N LEU A 51 8.55 0.76 8.18
CA LEU A 51 7.56 1.84 8.03
C LEU A 51 7.94 2.80 6.89
N LEU A 52 9.23 3.10 6.70
CA LEU A 52 9.71 3.88 5.54
C LEU A 52 9.39 3.16 4.22
N ASP A 53 9.65 1.86 4.12
CA ASP A 53 9.34 1.05 2.93
C ASP A 53 7.83 1.06 2.62
N VAL A 54 6.96 1.03 3.63
CA VAL A 54 5.51 1.23 3.44
C VAL A 54 5.22 2.56 2.74
N GLY A 55 5.85 3.65 3.16
CA GLY A 55 5.71 4.96 2.54
C GLY A 55 6.18 4.99 1.08
N GLU A 56 7.28 4.30 0.77
CA GLU A 56 7.76 4.13 -0.60
C GLU A 56 6.76 3.35 -1.46
N LYS A 57 6.19 2.25 -0.94
CA LYS A 57 5.19 1.47 -1.69
C LYS A 57 3.86 2.19 -1.84
N LEU A 58 3.45 3.00 -0.86
CA LEU A 58 2.30 3.90 -0.98
C LEU A 58 2.49 4.88 -2.15
N ARG A 59 3.69 5.48 -2.25
CA ARG A 59 4.03 6.37 -3.36
C ARG A 59 3.97 5.64 -4.71
N SER A 60 4.46 4.41 -4.79
CA SER A 60 4.40 3.61 -6.01
C SER A 60 2.97 3.22 -6.40
N LEU A 61 2.12 2.88 -5.42
CA LEU A 61 0.71 2.59 -5.68
C LEU A 61 0.00 3.79 -6.32
N ALA A 62 0.20 4.98 -5.76
CA ALA A 62 -0.42 6.23 -6.20
C ALA A 62 0.24 6.88 -7.43
N ALA A 63 1.29 6.27 -7.99
CA ALA A 63 1.99 6.83 -9.15
C ALA A 63 1.09 6.83 -10.39
N ASP A 64 1.21 7.89 -11.19
CA ASP A 64 0.62 7.94 -12.52
C ASP A 64 1.21 6.85 -13.43
N ARG A 65 0.35 6.25 -14.25
CA ARG A 65 0.67 5.15 -15.15
C ARG A 65 0.46 5.49 -16.62
N ASP A 66 0.06 6.72 -16.94
CA ASP A 66 -0.12 7.19 -18.32
C ASP A 66 1.18 7.12 -19.16
N TRP A 67 2.35 7.09 -18.50
CA TRP A 67 3.64 6.93 -19.18
C TRP A 67 3.89 5.51 -19.72
N ILE A 68 3.15 4.50 -19.25
CA ILE A 68 3.28 3.10 -19.70
C ILE A 68 2.41 2.93 -20.97
N PRO A 69 2.99 2.67 -22.16
CA PRO A 69 2.23 2.70 -23.40
C PRO A 69 1.18 1.61 -23.54
N HIS A 70 1.40 0.45 -22.91
CA HIS A 70 0.56 -0.73 -23.10
C HIS A 70 -0.45 -0.87 -21.94
N PRO A 71 -1.78 -0.85 -22.19
CA PRO A 71 -2.78 -0.90 -21.13
C PRO A 71 -2.62 -2.12 -20.21
N ARG A 72 -2.30 -3.31 -20.75
CA ARG A 72 -2.01 -4.51 -19.95
C ARG A 72 -0.89 -4.30 -18.93
N GLU A 73 0.17 -3.59 -19.33
CA GLU A 73 1.31 -3.32 -18.45
C GLU A 73 1.00 -2.25 -17.41
N GLN A 74 0.08 -1.31 -17.70
CA GLN A 74 -0.45 -0.40 -16.68
C GLN A 74 -1.16 -1.17 -15.56
N VAL A 75 -2.06 -2.09 -15.93
CA VAL A 75 -2.83 -2.89 -14.96
C VAL A 75 -1.90 -3.81 -14.15
N LYS A 76 -0.96 -4.51 -14.80
CA LYS A 76 0.05 -5.31 -14.10
C LYS A 76 0.90 -4.49 -13.15
N ASN A 77 1.31 -3.29 -13.55
CA ASN A 77 2.07 -2.39 -12.68
C ASN A 77 1.25 -1.95 -11.45
N ALA A 78 -0.04 -1.63 -11.63
CA ALA A 78 -0.94 -1.29 -10.53
C ALA A 78 -1.08 -2.44 -9.54
N LEU A 79 -1.37 -3.64 -10.04
CA LEU A 79 -1.51 -4.85 -9.23
C LEU A 79 -0.20 -5.20 -8.50
N GLY A 80 0.93 -5.14 -9.19
CA GLY A 80 2.25 -5.37 -8.57
C GLY A 80 2.59 -4.36 -7.48
N SER A 81 2.17 -3.10 -7.64
CA SER A 81 2.34 -2.06 -6.62
C SER A 81 1.48 -2.33 -5.39
N ALA A 82 0.24 -2.79 -5.57
CA ALA A 82 -0.65 -3.18 -4.47
C ALA A 82 -0.11 -4.37 -3.67
N PHE A 83 0.37 -5.42 -4.33
CA PHE A 83 0.98 -6.56 -3.64
C PHE A 83 2.25 -6.16 -2.89
N SER A 84 3.09 -5.33 -3.50
CA SER A 84 4.29 -4.80 -2.84
C SER A 84 3.95 -4.01 -1.57
N LEU A 85 2.89 -3.20 -1.62
CA LEU A 85 2.42 -2.44 -0.45
C LEU A 85 1.88 -3.35 0.65
N LYS A 86 1.07 -4.36 0.32
CA LYS A 86 0.55 -5.33 1.31
C LYS A 86 1.68 -6.10 1.99
N ASP A 87 2.69 -6.54 1.24
CA ASP A 87 3.86 -7.20 1.81
C ASP A 87 4.67 -6.26 2.71
N ALA A 88 4.92 -5.02 2.28
CA ALA A 88 5.60 -4.01 3.09
C ALA A 88 4.84 -3.72 4.40
N LEU A 89 3.51 -3.59 4.33
CA LEU A 89 2.64 -3.39 5.50
C LEU A 89 2.76 -4.58 6.47
N LEU A 90 2.64 -5.81 5.98
CA LEU A 90 2.76 -7.02 6.80
C LEU A 90 4.13 -7.12 7.48
N GLN A 91 5.20 -6.77 6.76
CA GLN A 91 6.56 -6.75 7.32
C GLN A 91 6.74 -5.66 8.38
N PHE A 92 6.09 -4.51 8.19
CA PHE A 92 6.02 -3.45 9.19
C PHE A 92 5.27 -3.92 10.44
N GLU A 93 4.07 -4.47 10.30
CA GLU A 93 3.25 -4.95 11.42
C GLU A 93 4.00 -5.98 12.27
N ARG A 94 4.67 -6.94 11.62
CA ARG A 94 5.54 -7.91 12.30
C ARG A 94 6.68 -7.25 13.06
N ALA A 95 7.29 -6.20 12.51
CA ALA A 95 8.35 -5.47 13.20
C ALA A 95 7.81 -4.59 14.34
N ALA A 96 6.58 -4.09 14.22
CA ALA A 96 5.91 -3.28 15.24
C ALA A 96 5.52 -4.11 16.48
N GLN A 97 5.29 -5.42 16.34
CA GLN A 97 5.03 -6.34 17.45
C GLN A 97 6.17 -6.41 18.48
N ASP A 98 7.39 -6.05 18.08
CA ASP A 98 8.54 -6.02 18.99
C ASP A 98 8.59 -4.73 19.84
N MET A 99 7.71 -3.75 19.60
CA MET A 99 7.63 -2.51 20.37
C MET A 99 6.77 -2.75 21.62
N ASP A 100 7.37 -2.66 22.80
CA ASP A 100 6.78 -3.13 24.06
C ASP A 100 6.70 -2.06 25.15
N GLY A 101 6.98 -0.79 24.84
CA GLY A 101 6.78 0.28 25.81
C GLY A 101 7.08 1.68 25.27
N GLY A 102 6.94 2.65 26.17
CA GLY A 102 6.96 4.07 25.85
C GLY A 102 5.57 4.69 25.88
N ASN A 103 5.52 6.00 26.15
CA ASN A 103 4.25 6.69 26.42
C ASN A 103 3.31 6.72 25.20
N ASP A 104 3.87 6.62 23.99
CA ASP A 104 3.12 6.73 22.74
C ASP A 104 2.80 5.36 22.12
N SER A 105 3.16 4.24 22.77
CA SER A 105 2.96 2.90 22.20
C SER A 105 1.50 2.56 21.89
N ALA A 106 0.58 2.97 22.76
CA ALA A 106 -0.85 2.71 22.55
C ALA A 106 -1.36 3.44 21.30
N VAL A 107 -1.07 4.73 21.20
CA VAL A 107 -1.44 5.58 20.05
C VAL A 107 -0.79 5.07 18.76
N PHE A 108 0.49 4.67 18.82
CA PHE A 108 1.19 4.07 17.69
C PHE A 108 0.52 2.79 17.19
N GLY A 109 0.10 1.91 18.11
CA GLY A 109 -0.65 0.70 17.78
C GLY A 109 -2.00 0.98 17.12
N GLU A 110 -2.76 1.94 17.65
CA GLU A 110 -4.04 2.37 17.08
C GLU A 110 -3.88 2.90 15.65
N LEU A 111 -2.89 3.77 15.42
CA LEU A 111 -2.61 4.31 14.08
C LEU A 111 -2.13 3.21 13.11
N ALA A 112 -1.40 2.20 13.59
CA ALA A 112 -0.97 1.09 12.75
C ALA A 112 -2.17 0.24 12.29
N VAL A 113 -3.10 -0.04 13.21
CA VAL A 113 -4.37 -0.72 12.90
C VAL A 113 -5.22 0.13 11.96
N GLN A 114 -5.29 1.45 12.16
CA GLN A 114 -6.02 2.35 11.28
C GLN A 114 -5.47 2.31 9.85
N LEU A 115 -4.15 2.41 9.68
CA LEU A 115 -3.51 2.30 8.36
C LEU A 115 -3.82 0.96 7.69
N HIS A 116 -3.75 -0.13 8.44
CA HIS A 116 -4.12 -1.46 7.94
C HIS A 116 -5.56 -1.49 7.43
N GLN A 117 -6.50 -0.99 8.23
CA GLN A 117 -7.92 -0.97 7.88
C GLN A 117 -8.20 -0.08 6.65
N SER A 118 -7.67 1.14 6.61
CA SER A 118 -7.84 2.04 5.46
C SER A 118 -7.28 1.44 4.17
N LEU A 119 -6.20 0.65 4.24
CA LEU A 119 -5.68 -0.10 3.10
C LEU A 119 -6.58 -1.28 2.71
N LEU A 120 -6.85 -2.20 3.65
CA LEU A 120 -7.55 -3.45 3.32
C LEU A 120 -9.06 -3.28 3.07
N THR A 121 -9.64 -2.13 3.38
CA THR A 121 -11.04 -1.83 3.02
C THR A 121 -11.19 -1.57 1.52
N ARG A 122 -10.23 -0.91 0.88
CA ARG A 122 -10.32 -0.47 -0.53
C ARG A 122 -9.49 -1.34 -1.49
N LEU A 123 -8.31 -1.75 -1.05
CA LEU A 123 -7.33 -2.40 -1.93
C LEU A 123 -7.84 -3.70 -2.56
N PRO A 124 -8.59 -4.59 -1.87
CA PRO A 124 -9.15 -5.80 -2.49
C PRO A 124 -10.12 -5.52 -3.64
N GLU A 125 -10.91 -4.44 -3.57
CA GLU A 125 -11.81 -4.07 -4.67
C GLU A 125 -11.02 -3.66 -5.92
N LEU A 126 -9.97 -2.86 -5.74
CA LEU A 126 -9.06 -2.47 -6.83
C LEU A 126 -8.34 -3.69 -7.42
N GLU A 127 -7.84 -4.59 -6.57
CA GLU A 127 -7.21 -5.85 -6.99
C GLU A 127 -8.15 -6.68 -7.87
N ASN A 128 -9.43 -6.80 -7.48
CA ASN A 128 -10.44 -7.53 -8.24
C ASN A 128 -10.74 -6.87 -9.60
N ILE A 129 -10.84 -5.53 -9.64
CA ILE A 129 -11.04 -4.78 -10.90
C ILE A 129 -9.86 -5.04 -11.85
N TRP A 130 -8.63 -4.93 -11.36
CA TRP A 130 -7.44 -5.15 -12.17
C TRP A 130 -7.29 -6.60 -12.62
N ALA A 131 -7.61 -7.57 -11.77
CA ALA A 131 -7.63 -8.98 -12.15
C ALA A 131 -8.65 -9.23 -13.27
N ALA A 132 -9.88 -8.73 -13.14
CA ALA A 132 -10.91 -8.87 -14.16
C ALA A 132 -10.50 -8.26 -15.51
N LEU A 133 -9.84 -7.09 -15.50
CA LEU A 133 -9.31 -6.46 -16.72
C LEU A 133 -8.17 -7.26 -17.37
N LEU A 134 -7.37 -7.98 -16.58
CA LEU A 134 -6.33 -8.86 -17.12
C LEU A 134 -6.93 -10.13 -17.71
N ASP A 135 -8.00 -10.66 -17.09
CA ASP A 135 -8.68 -11.88 -17.52
C ASP A 135 -9.53 -11.66 -18.77
N SER A 136 -10.16 -10.48 -18.91
CA SER A 136 -10.99 -10.16 -20.08
C SER A 136 -10.21 -10.17 -21.40
N GLN A 137 -8.88 -10.04 -21.35
CA GLN A 137 -8.04 -10.11 -22.54
C GLN A 137 -7.97 -11.52 -23.15
N TYR A 138 -8.06 -12.56 -22.32
CA TYR A 138 -8.06 -13.93 -22.80
C TYR A 138 -9.39 -14.28 -23.47
N LEU A 139 -10.50 -13.66 -23.04
CA LEU A 139 -11.81 -13.83 -23.66
C LEU A 139 -11.92 -13.14 -25.01
N ASP A 140 -11.30 -11.95 -25.15
CA ASP A 140 -11.22 -11.25 -26.44
C ASP A 140 -10.39 -12.07 -27.46
N GLU A 141 -9.23 -12.61 -27.04
CA GLU A 141 -8.34 -13.42 -27.90
C GLU A 141 -8.96 -14.75 -28.35
N GLU A 142 -9.75 -15.43 -27.51
CA GLU A 142 -10.45 -16.68 -27.86
C GLU A 142 -11.67 -16.47 -28.78
N SER A 143 -12.16 -15.23 -28.92
CA SER A 143 -13.34 -14.91 -29.73
C SER A 143 -13.02 -14.48 -31.17
N ASP A 144 -11.74 -14.25 -31.48
CA ASP A 144 -11.23 -13.84 -32.79
C ASP A 144 -10.61 -15.02 -33.60
N ASP A 145 -10.70 -16.26 -33.09
CA ASP A 145 -10.33 -17.54 -33.77
C ASP A 145 -11.57 -18.38 -34.15
#